data_AF-A0A951XI02-F1
#
_entry.id   AF-A0A951XI02-F1
#
_cell.length_a   1.000
_cell.length_b   1.000
_cell.length_c   1.000
_cell.angle_alpha   90.00
_cell.angle_beta   90.00
_cell.angle_gamma   90.00
#
_symmetry.space_group_name_H-M   'P 1'
#
loop_
_entity.id
_entity.type
_entity.pdbx_description
1 polymer ?
#
loop_
_entity_poly.entity_id
_entity_poly.type
_entity_poly.pdbx_seq_one_letter_code
_entity_poly.pdbx_strand_id
1 'polypeptide(L)'
;MIGEVASFDALLNAPWCDGVCALTWRRSLAGDYNAVAAAIGPIAEITSLDEEALLGLRLDPAGALAREQLLADLQMLRAAGLDPSLDAIPAQPRAAPEAPLVTDVYSWHVDSATDETDTWLCSYNVAGTEALPSAMARRYVDIPETRAKLLQHYGGADDDGFRDFLREHYYDLHYAAVAGARPVSFGLGHLWRIATRWPGCPVPPCVHRAPIIPPDSLPRLLLIC
;
A
#
# COMPACT_ATOMS: atom_id res chain seq x y z
N MET A 1 5.36 -4.35 15.67
CA MET A 1 5.17 -3.89 14.27
C MET A 1 4.09 -4.70 13.57
N ILE A 2 4.26 -6.01 13.38
CA ILE A 2 3.24 -6.89 12.75
C ILE A 2 2.53 -7.75 13.80
N GLY A 3 1.22 -7.90 13.69
CA GLY A 3 0.42 -8.89 14.39
C GLY A 3 -0.41 -9.75 13.44
N GLU A 4 -0.88 -10.91 13.91
CA GLU A 4 -1.65 -11.88 13.13
C GLU A 4 -2.97 -12.19 13.84
N VAL A 5 -4.04 -12.31 13.07
CA VAL A 5 -5.39 -12.63 13.56
C VAL A 5 -5.99 -13.78 12.77
N ALA A 6 -6.95 -14.48 13.37
CA ALA A 6 -7.49 -15.73 12.83
C ALA A 6 -8.69 -15.55 11.88
N SER A 7 -9.30 -14.35 11.82
CA SER A 7 -10.51 -14.10 11.02
C SER A 7 -10.61 -12.65 10.56
N PHE A 8 -11.49 -12.39 9.60
CA PHE A 8 -11.84 -11.04 9.17
C PHE A 8 -12.41 -10.20 10.32
N ASP A 9 -13.35 -10.73 11.10
CA ASP A 9 -13.94 -10.00 12.24
C ASP A 9 -12.89 -9.61 13.28
N ALA A 10 -11.91 -10.49 13.53
CA ALA A 10 -10.80 -10.17 14.41
C ALA A 10 -9.91 -9.08 13.82
N LEU A 11 -9.67 -9.10 12.49
CA LEU A 11 -8.91 -8.05 11.80
C LEU A 11 -9.62 -6.71 11.84
N LEU A 12 -10.93 -6.69 11.63
CA LEU A 12 -11.78 -5.49 11.62
C LEU A 12 -11.84 -4.83 12.99
N ASN A 13 -11.98 -5.62 14.06
CA ASN A 13 -12.25 -5.09 15.40
C ASN A 13 -11.00 -4.98 16.30
N ALA A 14 -9.84 -5.48 15.86
CA ALA A 14 -8.62 -5.42 16.67
C ALA A 14 -8.19 -3.97 16.93
N PRO A 15 -7.94 -3.57 18.19
CA PRO A 15 -7.44 -2.24 18.48
C PRO A 15 -5.95 -2.13 18.16
N TRP A 16 -5.52 -0.94 17.75
CA TRP A 16 -4.10 -0.61 17.65
C TRP A 16 -3.48 -0.49 19.05
N CYS A 17 -2.47 -1.32 19.33
CA CYS A 17 -1.78 -1.35 20.62
C CYS A 17 -0.35 -1.88 20.47
N ASP A 18 0.47 -1.70 21.51
CA ASP A 18 1.81 -2.31 21.66
C ASP A 18 2.77 -2.09 20.48
N GLY A 19 2.62 -0.98 19.75
CA GLY A 19 3.42 -0.68 18.56
C GLY A 19 3.23 -1.66 17.40
N VAL A 20 2.11 -2.39 17.38
CA VAL A 20 1.65 -3.15 16.21
C VAL A 20 0.88 -2.18 15.32
N CYS A 21 1.40 -1.93 14.12
CA CYS A 21 0.84 -1.00 13.14
C CYS A 21 0.45 -1.68 11.82
N ALA A 22 0.62 -3.01 11.73
CA ALA A 22 0.14 -3.82 10.63
C ALA A 22 -0.43 -5.12 11.20
N LEU A 23 -1.68 -5.43 10.87
CA LEU A 23 -2.36 -6.66 11.24
C LEU A 23 -2.70 -7.45 9.99
N THR A 24 -2.54 -8.76 10.04
CA THR A 24 -2.86 -9.64 8.91
C THR A 24 -3.81 -10.76 9.30
N TRP A 25 -4.80 -10.99 8.44
CA TRP A 25 -5.50 -12.25 8.35
C TRP A 25 -4.87 -13.07 7.23
N ARG A 26 -4.08 -14.09 7.61
CA ARG A 26 -3.46 -14.99 6.65
C ARG A 26 -4.47 -15.99 6.11
N ARG A 27 -4.42 -16.17 4.79
CA ARG A 27 -5.34 -17.02 4.04
C ARG A 27 -4.58 -17.84 3.01
N SER A 28 -5.12 -19.00 2.69
CA SER A 28 -4.78 -19.76 1.50
C SER A 28 -5.95 -19.64 0.54
N LEU A 29 -5.75 -18.89 -0.54
CA LEU A 29 -6.82 -18.64 -1.52
C LEU A 29 -6.71 -19.64 -2.66
N ALA A 30 -7.86 -20.18 -3.09
CA ALA A 30 -7.96 -21.00 -4.28
C ALA A 30 -8.02 -20.13 -5.55
N GLY A 31 -7.82 -20.79 -6.70
CA GLY A 31 -7.89 -20.16 -8.02
C GLY A 31 -6.56 -19.64 -8.56
N ASP A 32 -6.58 -19.20 -9.81
CA ASP A 32 -5.44 -18.61 -10.50
C ASP A 32 -5.65 -17.12 -10.77
N TYR A 33 -5.04 -16.28 -9.93
CA TYR A 33 -5.09 -14.83 -10.05
C TYR A 33 -4.25 -14.30 -11.22
N ASN A 34 -3.27 -15.09 -11.71
CA ASN A 34 -2.55 -14.73 -12.94
C ASN A 34 -3.44 -14.94 -14.16
N ALA A 35 -4.35 -15.91 -14.16
CA ALA A 35 -5.33 -16.06 -15.24
C ALA A 35 -6.26 -14.84 -15.35
N VAL A 36 -6.67 -14.26 -14.21
CA VAL A 36 -7.43 -12.99 -14.18
C VAL A 36 -6.60 -11.84 -14.76
N ALA A 37 -5.36 -11.66 -14.28
CA ALA A 37 -4.48 -10.61 -14.78
C ALA A 37 -4.14 -10.76 -16.27
N ALA A 38 -3.97 -11.99 -16.75
CA ALA A 38 -3.73 -12.29 -18.16
C ALA A 38 -4.95 -12.02 -19.04
N ALA A 39 -6.17 -12.26 -18.53
CA ALA A 39 -7.41 -11.95 -19.23
C ALA A 39 -7.67 -10.45 -19.35
N ILE A 40 -7.21 -9.65 -18.38
CA ILE A 40 -7.18 -8.18 -18.47
C ILE A 40 -6.18 -7.72 -19.54
N GLY A 41 -5.02 -8.38 -19.60
CA GLY A 41 -3.98 -8.07 -20.56
C GLY A 41 -3.14 -6.85 -20.18
N PRO A 42 -2.31 -6.33 -21.10
CA PRO A 42 -1.47 -5.18 -20.83
C PRO A 42 -2.31 -3.90 -20.70
N ILE A 43 -2.00 -3.10 -19.68
CA ILE A 43 -2.62 -1.80 -19.40
C ILE A 43 -1.53 -0.73 -19.29
N ALA A 44 -1.86 0.50 -19.69
CA ALA A 44 -0.90 1.61 -19.67
C ALA A 44 -0.86 2.32 -18.31
N GLU A 45 -2.01 2.38 -17.62
CA GLU A 45 -2.21 3.09 -16.35
C GLU A 45 -2.91 2.16 -15.35
N ILE A 46 -3.02 2.61 -14.10
CA ILE A 46 -3.77 1.89 -13.08
C ILE A 46 -5.25 1.88 -13.50
N THR A 47 -5.85 0.68 -13.53
CA THR A 47 -7.24 0.48 -13.93
C THR A 47 -8.00 -0.17 -12.80
N SER A 48 -8.98 0.54 -12.23
CA SER A 48 -9.91 -0.02 -11.26
C SER A 48 -10.90 -0.95 -11.95
N LEU A 49 -11.15 -2.11 -11.33
CA LEU A 49 -12.00 -3.18 -11.81
C LEU A 49 -13.27 -3.24 -10.96
N ASP A 50 -14.41 -2.99 -11.58
CA ASP A 50 -15.71 -3.20 -10.94
C ASP A 50 -16.23 -4.63 -11.17
N GLU A 51 -17.42 -4.90 -10.61
CA GLU A 51 -18.05 -6.22 -10.71
C GLU A 51 -18.39 -6.59 -12.15
N GLU A 52 -18.84 -5.63 -12.97
CA GLU A 52 -19.17 -5.87 -14.38
C GLU A 52 -17.92 -6.25 -15.18
N ALA A 53 -16.82 -5.51 -15.00
CA ALA A 53 -15.54 -5.78 -15.62
C ALA A 53 -15.02 -7.18 -15.26
N LEU A 54 -15.08 -7.56 -13.97
CA LEU A 54 -14.66 -8.88 -13.50
C LEU A 54 -15.52 -10.01 -14.08
N LEU A 55 -16.85 -9.85 -14.10
CA LEU A 55 -17.77 -10.85 -14.64
C LEU A 55 -17.66 -11.00 -16.16
N GLY A 56 -17.25 -9.94 -16.87
CA GLY A 56 -17.01 -9.93 -18.31
C GLY A 56 -15.77 -10.71 -18.75
N LEU A 57 -14.84 -11.04 -17.84
CA LEU A 57 -13.63 -11.77 -18.18
C LEU A 57 -13.92 -13.22 -18.59
N ARG A 58 -13.31 -13.64 -19.71
CA ARG A 58 -13.31 -15.03 -20.15
C ARG A 58 -12.19 -15.78 -19.43
N LEU A 59 -12.57 -16.62 -18.48
CA LEU A 59 -11.64 -17.32 -17.60
C LEU A 59 -11.82 -18.83 -17.71
N ASP A 60 -10.75 -19.56 -17.44
CA ASP A 60 -10.82 -21.00 -17.19
C ASP A 60 -11.41 -21.29 -15.79
N PRO A 61 -11.62 -22.55 -15.39
CA PRO A 61 -12.18 -22.85 -14.07
C PRO A 61 -11.36 -22.31 -12.89
N ALA A 62 -10.03 -22.25 -13.00
CA ALA A 62 -9.17 -21.75 -11.92
C ALA A 62 -9.24 -20.22 -11.81
N GLY A 63 -9.25 -19.52 -12.94
CA GLY A 63 -9.46 -18.08 -13.01
C GLY A 63 -10.87 -17.69 -12.53
N ALA A 64 -11.89 -18.49 -12.84
CA ALA A 64 -13.25 -18.26 -12.34
C ALA A 64 -13.32 -18.31 -10.81
N LEU A 65 -12.64 -19.25 -10.17
CA LEU A 65 -12.50 -19.31 -8.71
C LEU A 65 -11.78 -18.09 -8.14
N ALA A 66 -10.72 -17.62 -8.80
CA ALA A 66 -10.02 -16.40 -8.39
C ALA A 66 -10.93 -15.17 -8.48
N ARG A 67 -11.68 -15.03 -9.59
CA ARG A 67 -12.68 -13.95 -9.75
C ARG A 67 -13.75 -13.99 -8.65
N GLU A 68 -14.27 -15.17 -8.31
CA GLU A 68 -15.25 -15.33 -7.23
C GLU A 68 -14.67 -14.85 -5.89
N GLN A 69 -13.42 -15.18 -5.58
CA GLN A 69 -12.76 -14.69 -4.36
C GLN A 69 -12.54 -13.18 -4.37
N LEU A 70 -12.15 -12.58 -5.50
CA LEU A 70 -11.99 -11.13 -5.64
C LEU A 70 -13.31 -10.40 -5.37
N LEU A 71 -14.42 -10.87 -5.95
CA LEU A 71 -15.75 -10.33 -5.72
C LEU A 71 -16.19 -10.51 -4.26
N ALA A 72 -15.91 -11.68 -3.66
CA ALA A 72 -16.23 -11.94 -2.26
C ALA A 72 -15.47 -11.00 -1.31
N ASP A 73 -14.18 -10.73 -1.57
CA ASP A 73 -13.39 -9.80 -0.75
C ASP A 73 -13.93 -8.36 -0.86
N LEU A 74 -14.26 -7.90 -2.07
CA LEU A 74 -14.90 -6.60 -2.29
C LEU A 74 -16.22 -6.47 -1.53
N GLN A 75 -17.08 -7.50 -1.63
CA GLN A 75 -18.37 -7.52 -0.93
C GLN A 75 -18.21 -7.55 0.59
N MET A 76 -17.27 -8.35 1.10
CA MET A 76 -16.97 -8.46 2.54
C MET A 76 -16.55 -7.12 3.13
N LEU A 77 -15.66 -6.38 2.47
CA LEU A 77 -15.19 -5.07 2.93
C LEU A 77 -16.28 -4.00 2.83
N ARG A 78 -17.07 -3.99 1.74
CA ARG A 78 -18.25 -3.10 1.62
C ARG A 78 -19.28 -3.36 2.71
N ALA A 79 -19.54 -4.63 3.04
CA ALA A 79 -20.46 -5.00 4.11
C ALA A 79 -19.95 -4.54 5.50
N ALA A 80 -18.64 -4.38 5.66
CA ALA A 80 -18.01 -3.79 6.85
C ALA A 80 -18.00 -2.25 6.86
N GLY A 81 -18.58 -1.59 5.85
CA GLY A 81 -18.65 -0.13 5.75
C GLY A 81 -17.38 0.53 5.19
N LEU A 82 -16.49 -0.25 4.58
CA LEU A 82 -15.29 0.24 3.88
C LEU A 82 -15.61 0.50 2.40
N ASP A 83 -14.73 1.22 1.71
CA ASP A 83 -14.87 1.56 0.29
C ASP A 83 -13.76 0.92 -0.56
N PRO A 84 -13.78 -0.41 -0.78
CA PRO A 84 -12.71 -1.10 -1.46
C PRO A 84 -12.71 -0.87 -2.98
N SER A 85 -11.52 -0.66 -3.54
CA SER A 85 -11.22 -0.82 -4.96
C SER A 85 -10.42 -2.10 -5.20
N LEU A 86 -10.57 -2.68 -6.38
CA LEU A 86 -9.64 -3.67 -6.92
C LEU A 86 -8.95 -3.05 -8.12
N ASP A 87 -7.65 -2.82 -8.02
CA ASP A 87 -6.88 -2.17 -9.06
C ASP A 87 -5.94 -3.15 -9.76
N ALA A 88 -5.95 -3.10 -11.09
CA ALA A 88 -4.89 -3.66 -11.92
C ALA A 88 -3.81 -2.58 -12.12
N ILE A 89 -2.58 -2.88 -11.70
CA ILE A 89 -1.46 -1.94 -11.68
C ILE A 89 -0.39 -2.42 -12.67
N PRO A 90 -0.06 -1.64 -13.71
CA PRO A 90 0.95 -2.03 -14.69
C PRO A 90 2.37 -2.03 -14.11
N ALA A 91 3.24 -2.85 -14.71
CA ALA A 91 4.67 -2.77 -14.47
C ALA A 91 5.25 -1.54 -15.18
N GLN A 92 5.29 -0.40 -14.48
CA GLN A 92 5.86 0.82 -15.06
C GLN A 92 7.33 1.00 -14.66
N PRO A 93 8.20 1.40 -15.62
CA PRO A 93 9.54 1.84 -15.28
C PRO A 93 9.46 3.14 -14.46
N ARG A 94 10.24 3.22 -13.38
CA ARG A 94 10.35 4.45 -12.58
C ARG A 94 10.92 5.58 -13.44
N ALA A 95 10.18 6.69 -13.54
CA ALA A 95 10.73 7.92 -14.07
C ALA A 95 11.86 8.44 -13.16
N ALA A 96 12.81 9.19 -13.73
CA ALA A 96 13.79 9.90 -12.94
C ALA A 96 13.08 10.98 -12.11
N PRO A 97 13.37 11.12 -10.80
CA PRO A 97 12.77 12.18 -10.01
C PRO A 97 13.20 13.56 -10.53
N GLU A 98 12.22 14.40 -10.86
CA GLU A 98 12.44 15.84 -11.12
C GLU A 98 12.49 16.66 -9.82
N ALA A 99 12.13 16.03 -8.70
CA ALA A 99 12.08 16.61 -7.36
C ALA A 99 13.31 16.22 -6.51
N PRO A 100 13.62 16.98 -5.45
CA PRO A 100 14.71 16.65 -4.51
C PRO A 100 14.53 15.28 -3.81
N LEU A 101 13.31 14.75 -3.77
CA LEU A 101 12.97 13.43 -3.26
C LEU A 101 11.92 12.76 -4.14
N VAL A 102 12.01 11.43 -4.24
CA VAL A 102 10.97 10.58 -4.82
C VAL A 102 9.85 10.43 -3.79
N THR A 103 8.64 10.80 -4.16
CA THR A 103 7.43 10.71 -3.33
C THR A 103 6.40 9.72 -3.89
N ASP A 104 6.83 8.81 -4.76
CA ASP A 104 5.97 7.77 -5.33
C ASP A 104 5.66 6.64 -4.34
N VAL A 105 4.65 5.83 -4.64
CA VAL A 105 4.23 4.68 -3.83
C VAL A 105 5.30 3.58 -3.73
N TYR A 106 6.33 3.60 -4.59
CA TYR A 106 7.44 2.65 -4.55
C TYR A 106 8.54 3.10 -3.58
N SER A 107 8.48 4.32 -3.06
CA SER A 107 9.32 4.79 -1.97
C SER A 107 8.71 4.38 -0.63
N TRP A 108 9.52 4.27 0.42
CA TRP A 108 8.98 3.99 1.75
C TRP A 108 8.16 5.19 2.21
N HIS A 109 6.87 4.97 2.43
CA HIS A 109 5.93 6.01 2.80
C HIS A 109 4.98 5.53 3.89
N VAL A 110 4.21 6.45 4.41
CA VAL A 110 3.07 6.19 5.27
C VAL A 110 1.85 6.86 4.66
N ASP A 111 0.70 6.24 4.79
CA ASP A 111 -0.56 6.89 4.47
C ASP A 111 -0.96 7.85 5.61
N SER A 112 -1.72 8.88 5.28
CA SER A 112 -2.22 9.82 6.29
C SER A 112 -3.63 10.27 6.00
N ALA A 113 -4.35 10.60 7.07
CA ALA A 113 -5.71 11.10 7.02
C ALA A 113 -5.92 12.20 8.06
N THR A 114 -6.98 12.98 7.87
CA THR A 114 -7.43 13.98 8.85
C THR A 114 -8.15 13.35 10.02
N ASP A 115 -8.83 12.23 9.77
CA ASP A 115 -9.70 11.52 10.70
C ASP A 115 -9.24 10.06 10.87
N GLU A 116 -9.81 9.37 11.86
CA GLU A 116 -9.49 7.97 12.14
C GLU A 116 -9.84 7.08 10.94
N THR A 117 -8.82 6.49 10.34
CA THR A 117 -8.95 5.50 9.27
C THR A 117 -7.71 4.62 9.19
N ASP A 118 -7.88 3.45 8.60
CA ASP A 118 -6.82 2.47 8.36
C ASP A 118 -6.80 2.11 6.87
N THR A 119 -5.62 1.89 6.32
CA THR A 119 -5.49 1.37 4.95
C THR A 119 -5.67 -0.14 4.97
N TRP A 120 -6.45 -0.66 4.03
CA TRP A 120 -6.61 -2.11 3.84
C TRP A 120 -5.94 -2.54 2.55
N LEU A 121 -5.25 -3.68 2.55
CA LEU A 121 -4.46 -4.13 1.40
C LEU A 121 -4.50 -5.65 1.22
N CYS A 122 -4.66 -6.11 -0.02
CA CYS A 122 -4.42 -7.50 -0.40
C CYS A 122 -3.84 -7.58 -1.82
N SER A 123 -2.58 -8.01 -1.95
CA SER A 123 -2.01 -8.37 -3.25
C SER A 123 -2.41 -9.79 -3.63
N TYR A 124 -2.90 -10.00 -4.85
CA TYR A 124 -3.35 -11.34 -5.29
C TYR A 124 -2.37 -12.06 -6.20
N ASN A 125 -1.52 -11.34 -6.91
CA ASN A 125 -0.53 -11.92 -7.83
C ASN A 125 0.78 -11.12 -7.85
N VAL A 126 1.76 -11.62 -8.61
CA VAL A 126 3.09 -11.04 -8.89
C VAL A 126 3.94 -10.75 -7.65
N ALA A 127 3.57 -9.76 -6.83
CA ALA A 127 4.30 -9.38 -5.63
C ALA A 127 3.40 -8.71 -4.57
N GLY A 128 3.71 -8.94 -3.30
CA GLY A 128 3.08 -8.30 -2.15
C GLY A 128 3.66 -6.91 -1.87
N THR A 129 2.84 -6.02 -1.29
CA THR A 129 3.34 -4.83 -0.58
C THR A 129 4.44 -5.23 0.40
N GLU A 130 5.42 -4.34 0.60
CA GLU A 130 6.46 -4.53 1.61
C GLU A 130 6.27 -3.51 2.74
N ALA A 131 6.56 -3.92 3.97
CA ALA A 131 6.64 -3.03 5.12
C ALA A 131 8.05 -2.98 5.70
N LEU A 132 8.35 -1.84 6.31
CA LEU A 132 9.61 -1.60 7.00
C LEU A 132 9.33 -1.34 8.48
N PRO A 133 10.01 -2.05 9.41
CA PRO A 133 9.85 -1.75 10.83
C PRO A 133 10.19 -0.30 11.13
N SER A 134 9.39 0.38 11.96
CA SER A 134 9.61 1.80 12.27
C SER A 134 11.01 2.08 12.83
N ALA A 135 11.59 1.15 13.58
CA ALA A 135 12.97 1.23 14.09
C ALA A 135 14.06 1.17 12.99
N MET A 136 13.69 0.72 11.77
CA MET A 136 14.54 0.65 10.59
C MET A 136 14.23 1.74 9.56
N ALA A 137 13.32 2.66 9.88
CA ALA A 137 12.89 3.73 9.01
C ALA A 137 13.21 5.09 9.64
N ARG A 138 13.66 6.04 8.83
CA ARG A 138 13.86 7.44 9.27
C ARG A 138 13.21 8.36 8.27
N ARG A 139 12.35 9.28 8.72
CA ARG A 139 11.73 10.27 7.82
C ARG A 139 12.80 11.09 7.13
N TYR A 140 12.61 11.34 5.84
CA TYR A 140 13.54 12.15 5.07
C TYR A 140 13.69 13.57 5.64
N VAL A 141 12.59 14.16 6.08
CA VAL A 141 12.58 15.52 6.66
C VAL A 141 13.31 15.64 8.00
N ASP A 142 13.61 14.51 8.65
CA ASP A 142 14.38 14.43 9.91
C ASP A 142 15.87 14.12 9.67
N ILE A 143 16.29 13.93 8.41
CA ILE A 143 17.70 13.75 8.02
C ILE A 143 18.27 15.14 7.70
N PRO A 144 19.30 15.62 8.42
CA PRO A 144 19.81 16.99 8.26
C PRO A 144 20.17 17.37 6.83
N GLU A 145 20.85 16.47 6.11
CA GLU A 145 21.30 16.70 4.74
C GLU A 145 20.12 16.78 3.78
N THR A 146 19.10 15.95 3.99
CA THR A 146 17.88 15.96 3.18
C THR A 146 17.04 17.19 3.49
N ARG A 147 16.86 17.53 4.77
CA ARG A 147 16.13 18.75 5.19
C ARG A 147 16.76 20.00 4.61
N ALA A 148 18.08 20.12 4.61
CA ALA A 148 18.79 21.25 4.02
C ALA A 148 18.53 21.38 2.50
N LYS A 149 18.50 20.26 1.77
CA LYS A 149 18.16 20.25 0.33
C LYS A 149 16.72 20.68 0.07
N LEU A 150 15.78 20.19 0.88
CA LEU A 150 14.38 20.57 0.80
C LEU A 150 14.17 22.06 1.12
N LEU A 151 14.86 22.57 2.13
CA LEU A 151 14.83 23.99 2.49
C LEU A 151 15.42 24.87 1.38
N GLN A 152 16.52 24.44 0.77
CA GLN A 152 17.10 25.12 -0.39
C GLN A 152 16.13 25.14 -1.57
N HIS A 153 15.41 24.03 -1.81
CA HIS A 153 14.41 23.95 -2.87
C HIS A 153 13.21 24.85 -2.59
N TYR A 154 12.78 24.98 -1.33
CA TYR A 154 11.74 25.90 -0.89
C TYR A 154 12.13 27.37 -1.06
N GLY A 155 13.38 27.73 -0.76
CA GLY A 155 13.91 29.09 -0.95
C GLY A 155 13.54 30.09 0.15
N GLY A 156 12.88 29.65 1.23
CA GLY A 156 12.49 30.46 2.39
C GLY A 156 13.22 30.09 3.69
N ALA A 157 12.65 30.51 4.82
CA ALA A 157 13.15 30.16 6.15
C ALA A 157 12.60 28.79 6.63
N ASP A 158 13.26 28.17 7.61
CA ASP A 158 12.76 26.95 8.27
C ASP A 158 11.67 27.31 9.30
N ASP A 159 10.49 27.66 8.81
CA ASP A 159 9.34 28.13 9.58
C ASP A 159 8.05 27.34 9.26
N ASP A 160 6.89 27.86 9.66
CA ASP A 160 5.60 27.23 9.40
C ASP A 160 5.32 27.10 7.89
N GLY A 161 5.76 28.06 7.07
CA GLY A 161 5.62 28.02 5.63
C GLY A 161 6.45 26.89 5.00
N PHE A 162 7.64 26.60 5.53
CA PHE A 162 8.38 25.42 5.11
C PHE A 162 7.68 24.12 5.50
N ARG A 163 7.01 24.06 6.67
CA ARG A 163 6.22 22.89 7.06
C ARG A 163 5.01 22.68 6.16
N ASP A 164 4.35 23.75 5.73
CA ASP A 164 3.27 23.71 4.74
C ASP A 164 3.77 23.14 3.41
N PHE A 165 4.88 23.68 2.90
CA PHE A 165 5.55 23.17 1.70
C PHE A 165 5.88 21.68 1.80
N LEU A 166 6.44 21.21 2.93
CA LEU A 166 6.73 19.78 3.10
C LEU A 166 5.48 18.90 3.03
N ARG A 167 4.33 19.38 3.53
CA ARG A 167 3.05 18.67 3.50
C ARG A 167 2.41 18.69 2.10
N GLU A 168 2.39 19.84 1.45
CA GLU A 168 1.84 20.01 0.09
C GLU A 168 2.54 19.12 -0.94
N HIS A 169 3.84 18.89 -0.75
CA HIS A 169 4.65 18.02 -1.58
C HIS A 169 4.84 16.60 -1.02
N TYR A 170 4.13 16.25 0.06
CA TYR A 170 4.17 14.96 0.74
C TYR A 170 5.53 14.55 1.32
N TYR A 171 6.57 15.39 1.28
CA TYR A 171 7.93 15.04 1.72
C TYR A 171 8.01 14.54 3.17
N ASP A 172 7.09 14.96 4.03
CA ASP A 172 7.01 14.54 5.43
C ASP A 172 6.39 13.15 5.65
N LEU A 173 5.88 12.52 4.59
CA LEU A 173 5.34 11.15 4.58
C LEU A 173 6.36 10.10 4.15
N HIS A 174 7.52 10.50 3.62
CA HIS A 174 8.50 9.58 3.06
C HIS A 174 9.70 9.31 3.97
N TYR A 175 10.22 8.09 3.88
CA TYR A 175 11.23 7.53 4.77
C TYR A 175 12.43 6.99 3.98
N ALA A 176 13.61 7.13 4.56
CA ALA A 176 14.77 6.35 4.19
C ALA A 176 14.81 5.06 5.03
N ALA A 177 15.15 3.95 4.40
CA ALA A 177 15.55 2.76 5.12
C ALA A 177 16.96 2.96 5.70
N VAL A 178 17.18 2.54 6.95
CA VAL A 178 18.53 2.54 7.54
C VAL A 178 19.41 1.48 6.89
N ALA A 179 20.73 1.62 7.04
CA ALA A 179 21.67 0.62 6.56
C ALA A 179 21.37 -0.77 7.17
N GLY A 180 21.29 -1.80 6.32
CA GLY A 180 20.96 -3.17 6.73
C GLY A 180 19.50 -3.41 7.10
N ALA A 181 18.59 -2.47 6.78
CA ALA A 181 17.16 -2.66 6.97
C ALA A 181 16.66 -3.93 6.26
N ARG A 182 15.72 -4.63 6.91
CA ARG A 182 15.12 -5.86 6.41
C ARG A 182 13.61 -5.65 6.22
N PRO A 183 13.16 -5.37 4.99
CA PRO A 183 11.75 -5.35 4.67
C PRO A 183 11.06 -6.66 4.99
N VAL A 184 9.77 -6.58 5.30
CA VAL A 184 8.89 -7.73 5.45
C VAL A 184 7.87 -7.68 4.33
N SER A 185 7.73 -8.78 3.59
CA SER A 185 6.67 -8.90 2.58
C SER A 185 5.33 -9.18 3.26
N PHE A 186 4.28 -8.54 2.76
CA PHE A 186 2.89 -8.83 3.11
C PHE A 186 2.38 -10.13 2.48
N GLY A 187 3.13 -10.73 1.54
CA GLY A 187 2.73 -11.95 0.86
C GLY A 187 1.57 -11.75 -0.11
N LEU A 188 1.06 -12.85 -0.66
CA LEU A 188 -0.07 -12.87 -1.57
C LEU A 188 -1.30 -13.50 -0.91
N GLY A 189 -2.48 -12.97 -1.20
CA GLY A 189 -3.77 -13.46 -0.69
C GLY A 189 -4.02 -13.20 0.80
N HIS A 190 -3.10 -12.55 1.50
CA HIS A 190 -3.26 -12.15 2.89
C HIS A 190 -3.93 -10.78 2.93
N LEU A 191 -5.01 -10.67 3.71
CA LEU A 191 -5.67 -9.38 3.92
C LEU A 191 -4.95 -8.65 5.06
N TRP A 192 -4.53 -7.43 4.79
CA TRP A 192 -3.84 -6.57 5.73
C TRP A 192 -4.70 -5.36 6.08
N ARG A 193 -4.64 -4.96 7.33
CA ARG A 193 -5.07 -3.66 7.84
C ARG A 193 -3.82 -2.99 8.40
N ILE A 194 -3.54 -1.75 7.99
CA ILE A 194 -2.36 -1.02 8.42
C ILE A 194 -2.72 0.36 8.94
N ALA A 195 -2.03 0.79 9.99
CA ALA A 195 -2.28 2.06 10.64
C ALA A 195 -1.82 3.23 9.76
N THR A 196 -2.70 4.23 9.58
CA THR A 196 -2.37 5.50 8.92
C THR A 196 -1.95 6.55 9.95
N ARG A 197 -1.34 7.64 9.45
CA ARG A 197 -1.00 8.81 10.26
C ARG A 197 -2.20 9.74 10.36
N TRP A 198 -2.79 9.81 11.55
CA TRP A 198 -3.80 10.80 11.94
C TRP A 198 -3.58 11.23 13.41
N PRO A 199 -4.08 12.41 13.85
CA PRO A 199 -3.67 13.02 15.12
C PRO A 199 -3.83 12.20 16.41
N GLY A 200 -4.73 11.21 16.44
CA GLY A 200 -5.03 10.40 17.62
C GLY A 200 -4.65 8.92 17.50
N CYS A 201 -3.95 8.50 16.45
CA CYS A 201 -3.57 7.10 16.28
C CYS A 201 -2.67 6.63 17.44
N PRO A 202 -3.02 5.52 18.14
CA PRO A 202 -2.29 5.10 19.34
C PRO A 202 -0.97 4.38 19.02
N VAL A 203 -0.68 4.11 17.75
CA VAL A 203 0.54 3.47 17.27
C VAL A 203 1.16 4.30 16.15
N PRO A 204 2.48 4.17 15.90
CA PRO A 204 3.10 4.77 14.73
C PRO A 204 2.47 4.24 13.43
N PRO A 205 2.39 5.05 12.36
CA PRO A 205 1.88 4.58 11.08
C PRO A 205 2.78 3.48 10.48
N CYS A 206 2.18 2.63 9.64
CA CYS A 206 2.92 1.58 8.95
C CYS A 206 3.75 2.15 7.80
N VAL A 207 5.08 2.06 7.90
CA VAL A 207 5.98 2.40 6.81
C VAL A 207 5.96 1.27 5.79
N HIS A 208 5.50 1.54 4.58
CA HIS A 208 5.33 0.53 3.55
C HIS A 208 5.63 1.08 2.14
N ARG A 209 5.63 0.19 1.15
CA ARG A 209 5.77 0.56 -0.27
C ARG A 209 5.17 -0.50 -1.19
N ALA A 210 4.79 -0.07 -2.39
CA ALA A 210 4.49 -0.97 -3.49
C ALA A 210 5.77 -1.74 -3.91
N PRO A 211 5.64 -3.03 -4.27
CA PRO A 211 6.79 -3.81 -4.75
C PRO A 211 7.24 -3.31 -6.12
N ILE A 212 8.55 -3.42 -6.39
CA ILE A 212 9.09 -3.20 -7.73
C ILE A 212 8.94 -4.52 -8.50
N ILE A 213 8.22 -4.48 -9.61
CA ILE A 213 7.99 -5.64 -10.48
C ILE A 213 8.70 -5.47 -11.84
N PRO A 214 9.17 -6.56 -12.48
CA PRO A 214 9.80 -6.48 -13.79
C PRO A 214 8.89 -5.86 -14.88
N PRO A 215 9.43 -5.08 -15.85
CA PRO A 215 8.67 -4.37 -16.89
C PRO A 215 7.74 -5.22 -17.78
N ASP A 216 7.94 -6.54 -17.82
CA ASP A 216 7.12 -7.49 -18.61
C ASP A 216 6.19 -8.36 -17.75
N SER A 217 6.00 -7.98 -16.48
CA SER A 217 5.10 -8.71 -15.58
C SER A 217 3.65 -8.48 -15.96
N LEU A 218 2.79 -9.46 -15.63
CA LEU A 218 1.34 -9.25 -15.63
C LEU A 218 0.99 -8.05 -14.73
N PRO A 219 -0.13 -7.34 -15.01
CA PRO A 219 -0.63 -6.35 -14.08
C PRO A 219 -0.79 -6.93 -12.68
N ARG A 220 -0.33 -6.19 -11.68
CA ARG A 220 -0.52 -6.57 -10.28
C ARG A 220 -1.94 -6.25 -9.87
N LEU A 221 -2.65 -7.25 -9.35
CA LEU A 221 -3.97 -7.12 -8.77
C LEU A 221 -3.83 -6.78 -7.29
N LEU A 222 -4.29 -5.59 -6.91
CA LEU A 222 -4.28 -5.09 -5.54
C LEU A 222 -5.71 -4.70 -5.16
N LEU A 223 -6.22 -5.28 -4.08
CA LEU A 223 -7.36 -4.70 -3.39
C LEU A 223 -6.86 -3.69 -2.36
N ILE A 224 -7.48 -2.50 -2.31
CA ILE A 224 -7.15 -1.43 -1.39
C ILE A 224 -8.39 -0.68 -0.88
N CYS A 225 -8.32 -0.13 0.34
CA CYS A 225 -9.29 0.81 0.92
C CYS A 225 -8.54 1.94 1.62
#